data_AF-A0A962YDB2-F1
#
_entry.id   AF-A0A962YDB2-F1
#
_cell.length_a   1.000
_cell.length_b   1.000
_cell.length_c   1.000
_cell.angle_alpha   90.00
_cell.angle_beta   90.00
_cell.angle_gamma   90.00
#
_symmetry.space_group_name_H-M   'P 1'
#
loop_
_entity.id
_entity.type
_entity.pdbx_description
1 polymer ?
#
loop_
_entity_poly.entity_id
_entity_poly.type
_entity_poly.pdbx_seq_one_letter_code
_entity_poly.pdbx_strand_id
1 'polypeptide(L)'
;DRRLLQRAIIEAGVSARASGRTSVLTEDVARALRSLDELAGMRWERALDMADCLELYTEGFTGQVFNRPGEHWPEADVTILNLGLFANEGFEDKLALSVIGLVNHVNSLAERTRYQDRQIILCFDEAHIVTTHPLLAPYLTKASKVWGRRYAVWLWLATQNMDDFPASARRMLTTLEWWIALYMPPEEIEQLARFRELSAEQKALLQAVRKEPGHYTEGVLLHDDRVALFRNVPPPLILALAQTEQHERAERARIMRQQHCSELEAAYVIARRIEAERGGAC
;
A
#
# COMPACT_ATOMS: atom_id res chain seq x y z
N ASP A 1 -7.39 25.33 17.67
CA ASP A 1 -6.32 24.32 17.48
C ASP A 1 -5.70 24.38 16.09
N ARG A 2 -6.45 24.16 14.99
CA ARG A 2 -5.90 24.25 13.61
C ARG A 2 -5.13 25.55 13.30
N ARG A 3 -5.57 26.69 13.83
CA ARG A 3 -4.90 28.00 13.66
C ARG A 3 -3.54 28.08 14.37
N LEU A 4 -3.36 27.37 15.50
CA LEU A 4 -2.08 27.34 16.24
C LEU A 4 -1.03 26.57 15.43
N LEU A 5 -1.37 25.36 15.00
CA LEU A 5 -0.49 24.55 14.16
C LEU A 5 -0.15 25.25 12.85
N GLN A 6 -1.15 25.87 12.20
CA GLN A 6 -0.89 26.63 10.97
C GLN A 6 0.08 27.80 11.20
N ARG A 7 -0.06 28.54 12.31
CA ARG A 7 0.87 29.62 12.68
C ARG A 7 2.28 29.05 12.90
N ALA A 8 2.41 27.97 13.67
CA ALA A 8 3.69 27.33 13.93
C ALA A 8 4.38 26.81 12.65
N ILE A 9 3.63 26.20 11.72
CA ILE A 9 4.18 25.75 10.42
C ILE A 9 4.73 26.93 9.61
N ILE A 10 4.02 28.06 9.60
CA ILE A 10 4.46 29.26 8.89
C ILE A 10 5.73 29.84 9.54
N GLU A 11 5.74 29.98 10.87
CA GLU A 11 6.89 30.49 11.61
C GLU A 11 8.13 29.59 11.45
N ALA A 12 7.94 28.27 11.52
CA ALA A 12 8.98 27.29 11.22
C ALA A 12 9.53 27.46 9.79
N GLY A 13 8.66 27.70 8.80
CA GLY A 13 9.04 27.99 7.42
C GLY A 13 9.86 29.26 7.25
N VAL A 14 9.45 30.35 7.90
CA VAL A 14 10.19 31.62 7.90
C VAL A 14 11.58 31.44 8.53
N SER A 15 11.66 30.75 9.66
CA SER A 15 12.92 30.48 10.37
C SER A 15 13.87 29.59 9.57
N ALA A 16 13.35 28.51 8.97
CA ALA A 16 14.14 27.61 8.13
C ALA A 16 14.72 28.38 6.92
N ARG A 17 13.90 29.20 6.25
CA ARG A 17 14.35 30.03 5.12
C ARG A 17 15.38 31.08 5.54
N ALA A 18 15.19 31.74 6.68
CA ALA A 18 16.15 32.72 7.22
C ALA A 18 17.51 32.07 7.53
N SER A 19 17.50 30.78 7.89
CA SER A 19 18.69 29.96 8.14
C SER A 19 19.29 29.34 6.87
N GLY A 20 18.82 29.72 5.68
CA GLY A 20 19.31 29.20 4.40
C GLY A 20 18.85 27.78 4.04
N ARG A 21 17.92 27.19 4.80
CA ARG A 21 17.37 25.85 4.53
C ARG A 21 16.17 25.93 3.58
N THR A 22 16.04 24.93 2.71
CA THR A 22 14.93 24.81 1.75
C THR A 22 13.79 23.93 2.25
N SER A 23 14.00 23.18 3.32
CA SER A 23 13.02 22.28 3.93
C SER A 23 12.77 22.63 5.39
N VAL A 24 11.50 22.56 5.81
CA VAL A 24 11.09 22.63 7.21
C VAL A 24 11.14 21.23 7.80
N LEU A 25 11.77 21.08 8.96
CA LEU A 25 11.82 19.80 9.68
C LEU A 25 10.71 19.74 10.74
N THR A 26 10.40 18.52 11.19
CA THR A 26 9.38 18.30 12.23
C THR A 26 9.75 19.02 13.54
N GLU A 27 11.03 19.01 13.91
CA GLU A 27 11.57 19.73 15.06
C GLU A 27 11.38 21.25 14.98
N ASP A 28 11.38 21.82 13.76
CA ASP A 28 11.21 23.27 13.59
C ASP A 28 9.77 23.67 13.95
N VAL A 29 8.79 22.83 13.59
CA VAL A 29 7.37 23.04 13.93
C VAL A 29 7.15 22.85 15.43
N ALA A 30 7.76 21.83 16.04
CA ALA A 30 7.70 21.62 17.49
C ALA A 30 8.29 22.82 18.26
N ARG A 31 9.47 23.30 17.84
CA ARG A 31 10.11 24.50 18.41
C ARG A 31 9.23 25.75 18.25
N ALA A 32 8.63 25.93 17.07
CA ALA A 32 7.75 27.06 16.81
C ALA A 32 6.49 27.04 17.70
N LEU A 33 5.91 25.86 17.97
CA LEU A 33 4.78 25.74 18.91
C LEU A 33 5.15 26.16 20.33
N ARG A 34 6.36 25.80 20.80
CA ARG A 34 6.85 26.15 22.13
C ARG A 34 7.18 27.64 22.27
N SER A 35 7.53 28.32 21.19
CA SER A 35 7.86 29.77 21.18
C SER A 35 6.64 30.69 20.99
N LEU A 36 5.41 30.18 21.08
CA LEU A 36 4.20 30.99 20.97
C LEU A 36 3.92 31.73 22.29
N ASP A 37 4.63 32.84 22.49
CA ASP A 37 4.64 33.62 23.74
C ASP A 37 3.31 34.32 24.10
N GLU A 38 2.38 34.44 23.14
CA GLU A 38 1.09 35.15 23.31
C GLU A 38 -0.05 34.23 23.81
N LEU A 39 0.25 32.98 24.18
CA LEU A 39 -0.75 32.02 24.60
C LEU A 39 -0.88 31.97 26.13
N ALA A 40 -2.12 31.90 26.62
CA ALA A 40 -2.42 31.75 28.04
C ALA A 40 -3.46 30.65 28.27
N GLY A 41 -3.39 30.04 29.46
CA GLY A 41 -4.30 28.97 29.90
C GLY A 41 -4.33 27.79 28.92
N MET A 42 -5.52 27.26 28.64
CA MET A 42 -5.71 26.06 27.80
C MET A 42 -5.07 26.13 26.41
N ARG A 43 -4.86 27.32 25.85
CA ARG A 43 -4.22 27.44 24.52
C ARG A 43 -2.72 27.19 24.57
N TRP A 44 -2.08 27.54 25.68
CA TRP A 44 -0.66 27.28 25.91
C TRP A 44 -0.43 25.79 26.15
N GLU A 45 -1.20 25.18 27.05
CA GLU A 45 -1.13 23.73 27.33
C GLU A 45 -1.29 22.91 26.05
N ARG A 46 -2.28 23.23 25.21
CA ARG A 46 -2.45 22.56 23.92
C ARG A 46 -1.27 22.73 22.96
N ALA A 47 -0.62 23.90 22.95
CA ALA A 47 0.54 24.11 22.10
C ALA A 47 1.72 23.24 22.56
N LEU A 48 1.90 23.10 23.87
CA LEU A 48 2.88 22.18 24.46
C LEU A 48 2.55 20.72 24.14
N ASP A 49 1.31 20.28 24.35
CA ASP A 49 0.89 18.91 24.02
C ASP A 49 1.16 18.57 22.55
N MET A 50 0.86 19.51 21.64
CA MET A 50 1.14 19.34 20.21
C MET A 50 2.64 19.29 19.91
N ALA A 51 3.45 20.09 20.60
CA ALA A 51 4.91 20.05 20.45
C ALA A 51 5.48 18.72 20.94
N ASP A 52 5.04 18.24 22.11
CA ASP A 52 5.45 16.96 22.69
C ASP A 52 5.08 15.79 21.74
N CYS A 53 3.89 15.81 21.13
CA CYS A 53 3.51 14.82 20.12
C CYS A 53 4.41 14.85 18.87
N LEU A 54 4.83 16.04 18.42
CA LEU A 54 5.73 16.16 17.26
C LEU A 54 7.15 15.69 17.56
N GLU A 55 7.62 15.86 18.80
CA GLU A 55 8.96 15.42 19.22
C GLU A 55 9.13 13.89 19.14
N LEU A 56 8.04 13.12 19.25
CA LEU A 56 8.04 11.67 19.00
C LEU A 56 8.51 11.27 17.58
N TYR A 57 8.51 12.22 16.63
CA TYR A 57 9.00 12.02 15.27
C TYR A 57 10.41 12.57 15.04
N THR A 58 11.06 13.09 16.09
CA THR A 58 12.39 13.71 16.01
C THR A 58 13.51 12.84 16.57
N GLU A 59 13.16 11.85 17.38
CA GLU A 59 14.11 11.00 18.10
C GLU A 59 14.24 9.59 17.52
N GLY A 60 15.36 8.93 17.77
CA GLY A 60 15.58 7.53 17.42
C GLY A 60 15.35 7.21 15.93
N PHE A 61 14.69 6.09 15.66
CA PHE A 61 14.37 5.65 14.29
C PHE A 61 13.36 6.58 13.59
N THR A 62 12.36 7.09 14.32
CA THR A 62 11.34 7.97 13.74
C THR A 62 11.94 9.29 13.30
N GLY A 63 12.87 9.84 14.07
CA GLY A 63 13.70 11.00 13.70
C GLY A 63 14.46 10.82 12.38
N GLN A 64 15.07 9.64 12.18
CA GLN A 64 15.79 9.33 10.95
C GLN A 64 14.89 9.30 9.71
N VAL A 65 13.58 9.04 9.89
CA VAL A 65 12.61 8.99 8.80
C VAL A 65 11.89 10.33 8.60
N PHE A 66 11.42 10.95 9.67
CA PHE A 66 10.48 12.08 9.63
C PHE A 66 11.09 13.44 10.04
N ASN A 67 12.32 13.47 10.56
CA ASN A 67 13.00 14.70 10.97
C ASN A 67 14.33 14.90 10.24
N ARG A 68 14.31 14.70 8.93
CA ARG A 68 15.43 14.99 8.04
C ARG A 68 14.97 15.70 6.77
N PRO A 69 15.85 16.44 6.09
CA PRO A 69 15.55 16.94 4.76
C PRO A 69 15.11 15.79 3.84
N GLY A 70 13.94 15.94 3.24
CA GLY A 70 13.41 14.98 2.27
C GLY A 70 13.91 15.27 0.87
N GLU A 71 13.94 14.24 0.04
CA GLU A 71 14.11 14.36 -1.40
C GLU A 71 12.76 14.20 -2.10
N HIS A 72 12.63 14.77 -3.29
CA HIS A 72 11.46 14.51 -4.11
C HIS A 72 11.43 13.04 -4.53
N TRP A 73 10.23 12.48 -4.65
CA TRP A 73 10.04 11.17 -5.25
C TRP A 73 10.64 11.15 -6.65
N PRO A 74 11.39 10.09 -7.01
CA PRO A 74 11.96 9.98 -8.35
C PRO A 74 10.84 9.88 -9.38
N GLU A 75 11.06 10.46 -10.56
CA GLU A 75 10.17 10.23 -11.70
C GLU A 75 10.49 8.85 -12.27
N ALA A 76 9.61 7.88 -11.99
CA ALA A 76 9.76 6.49 -12.39
C ALA A 76 8.42 5.90 -12.84
N ASP A 77 8.45 4.97 -13.80
CA ASP A 77 7.23 4.27 -14.27
C ASP A 77 6.70 3.26 -13.25
N VAL A 78 7.59 2.74 -12.40
CA VAL A 78 7.25 1.82 -11.31
C VAL A 78 7.88 2.32 -10.03
N THR A 79 7.04 2.59 -9.02
CA THR A 79 7.45 2.98 -7.69
C THR A 79 6.99 1.92 -6.70
N ILE A 80 7.92 1.31 -5.98
CA ILE A 80 7.63 0.31 -4.94
C ILE A 80 7.95 0.93 -3.59
N LEU A 81 6.93 1.10 -2.75
CA LEU A 81 7.09 1.56 -1.38
C LEU A 81 6.98 0.37 -0.42
N ASN A 82 8.09 0.01 0.21
CA ASN A 82 8.07 -0.98 1.29
C ASN A 82 7.80 -0.27 2.61
N LEU A 83 6.65 -0.56 3.22
CA LEU A 83 6.25 0.00 4.52
C LEU A 83 7.05 -0.58 5.69
N GLY A 84 7.67 -1.76 5.52
CA GLY A 84 8.56 -2.38 6.48
C GLY A 84 7.95 -2.43 7.89
N LEU A 85 8.67 -1.88 8.86
CA LEU A 85 8.24 -1.82 10.27
C LEU A 85 6.94 -1.05 10.48
N PHE A 86 6.57 -0.12 9.59
CA PHE A 86 5.36 0.68 9.75
C PHE A 86 4.07 -0.11 9.48
N ALA A 87 4.16 -1.29 8.88
CA ALA A 87 3.03 -2.19 8.74
C ALA A 87 2.65 -2.90 10.06
N ASN A 88 3.52 -2.85 11.08
CA ASN A 88 3.31 -3.54 12.36
C ASN A 88 2.49 -2.69 13.34
N GLU A 89 1.87 -3.37 14.31
CA GLU A 89 1.17 -2.72 15.44
C GLU A 89 2.10 -1.75 16.20
N GLY A 90 1.54 -0.62 16.63
CA GLY A 90 2.26 0.46 17.32
C GLY A 90 2.89 1.51 16.40
N PHE A 91 2.77 1.36 15.07
CA PHE A 91 3.25 2.32 14.08
C PHE A 91 2.12 2.91 13.21
N GLU A 92 0.88 2.87 13.69
CA GLU A 92 -0.32 3.26 12.94
C GLU A 92 -0.25 4.72 12.44
N ASP A 93 0.28 5.60 13.27
CA ASP A 93 0.51 7.01 12.94
C ASP A 93 1.51 7.18 11.78
N LYS A 94 2.57 6.38 11.77
CA LYS A 94 3.66 6.41 10.78
C LYS A 94 3.26 5.75 9.47
N LEU A 95 2.48 4.68 9.55
CA LEU A 95 1.76 4.11 8.42
C LEU A 95 0.87 5.17 7.77
N ALA A 96 0.06 5.86 8.58
CA ALA A 96 -0.85 6.89 8.07
C ALA A 96 -0.11 8.01 7.34
N LEU A 97 0.96 8.55 7.94
CA LEU A 97 1.79 9.59 7.32
C LEU A 97 2.41 9.10 5.99
N SER A 98 2.95 7.89 5.97
CA SER A 98 3.59 7.31 4.78
C SER A 98 2.60 7.12 3.63
N VAL A 99 1.42 6.55 3.92
CA VAL A 99 0.38 6.31 2.92
C VAL A 99 -0.25 7.62 2.43
N ILE A 100 -0.48 8.60 3.31
CA ILE A 100 -0.96 9.93 2.91
C ILE A 100 0.07 10.62 2.01
N GLY A 101 1.37 10.51 2.32
CA GLY A 101 2.44 11.00 1.47
C GLY A 101 2.42 10.39 0.07
N LEU A 102 2.32 9.06 -0.02
CA LEU A 102 2.19 8.33 -1.29
C LEU A 102 0.95 8.78 -2.09
N VAL A 103 -0.20 8.86 -1.44
CA VAL A 103 -1.46 9.27 -2.07
C VAL A 103 -1.37 10.71 -2.60
N ASN A 104 -0.75 11.62 -1.84
CA ASN A 104 -0.52 13.00 -2.30
C ASN A 104 0.44 13.07 -3.48
N HIS A 105 1.48 12.21 -3.50
CA HIS A 105 2.36 12.08 -4.65
C HIS A 105 1.58 11.60 -5.90
N VAL A 106 0.75 10.55 -5.75
CA VAL A 106 -0.12 10.05 -6.83
C VAL A 106 -1.09 11.11 -7.32
N ASN A 107 -1.71 11.88 -6.41
CA ASN A 107 -2.59 13.00 -6.78
C ASN A 107 -1.85 14.05 -7.62
N SER A 108 -0.65 14.43 -7.19
CA SER A 108 0.18 15.40 -7.91
C SER A 108 0.58 14.88 -9.29
N LEU A 109 0.94 13.59 -9.38
CA LEU A 109 1.28 12.96 -10.65
C LEU A 109 0.07 12.94 -11.59
N ALA A 110 -1.09 12.49 -11.10
CA ALA A 110 -2.34 12.45 -11.85
C ALA A 110 -2.78 13.82 -12.37
N GLU A 111 -2.59 14.87 -11.58
CA GLU A 111 -2.87 16.25 -12.00
C GLU A 111 -1.98 16.72 -13.14
N ARG A 112 -0.68 16.41 -13.07
CA ARG A 112 0.29 16.76 -14.13
C ARG A 112 0.06 15.96 -15.41
N THR A 113 -0.34 14.69 -15.30
CA THR A 113 -0.50 13.77 -16.44
C THR A 113 -1.94 13.67 -16.95
N ARG A 114 -2.89 14.45 -16.41
CA ARG A 114 -4.33 14.36 -16.72
C ARG A 114 -4.74 14.46 -18.19
N TYR A 115 -3.90 15.02 -19.05
CA TYR A 115 -4.14 15.17 -20.49
C TYR A 115 -3.30 14.21 -21.34
N GLN A 116 -2.56 13.32 -20.69
CA GLN A 116 -1.82 12.26 -21.34
C GLN A 116 -2.70 11.01 -21.37
N ASP A 117 -2.52 10.17 -22.38
CA ASP A 117 -3.14 8.85 -22.45
C ASP A 117 -2.36 7.84 -21.58
N ARG A 118 -2.24 8.16 -20.29
CA ARG A 118 -1.49 7.36 -19.32
C ARG A 118 -2.33 7.12 -18.07
N GLN A 119 -2.42 5.85 -17.69
CA GLN A 119 -3.09 5.42 -16.48
C GLN A 119 -2.08 5.24 -15.34
N ILE A 120 -2.52 5.45 -14.11
CA ILE A 120 -1.75 5.17 -12.90
C ILE A 120 -2.46 4.03 -12.17
N ILE A 121 -1.71 3.01 -11.76
CA ILE A 121 -2.21 1.94 -10.90
C ILE A 121 -1.59 2.15 -9.52
N LEU A 122 -2.41 2.49 -8.54
CA LEU A 122 -2.04 2.50 -7.13
C LEU A 122 -2.47 1.16 -6.52
N CYS A 123 -1.49 0.31 -6.19
CA CYS A 123 -1.73 -1.01 -5.62
C CYS A 123 -1.35 -1.03 -4.13
N PHE A 124 -2.23 -1.56 -3.30
CA PHE A 124 -1.91 -1.96 -1.93
C PHE A 124 -1.94 -3.48 -1.83
N ASP A 125 -0.78 -4.05 -1.57
CA ASP A 125 -0.66 -5.43 -1.08
C ASP A 125 -0.98 -5.44 0.42
N GLU A 126 -1.60 -6.52 0.90
CA GLU A 126 -2.17 -6.58 2.25
C GLU A 126 -3.08 -5.38 2.59
N ALA A 127 -4.03 -5.11 1.70
CA ALA A 127 -4.91 -3.94 1.75
C ALA A 127 -5.69 -3.80 3.06
N HIS A 128 -5.87 -4.87 3.85
CA HIS A 128 -6.48 -4.79 5.18
C HIS A 128 -5.75 -3.77 6.08
N ILE A 129 -4.44 -3.61 5.94
CA ILE A 129 -3.61 -2.64 6.71
C ILE A 129 -4.10 -1.20 6.53
N VAL A 130 -4.43 -0.79 5.30
CA VAL A 130 -4.85 0.60 5.01
C VAL A 130 -6.36 0.81 5.09
N THR A 131 -7.14 -0.26 5.02
CA THR A 131 -8.61 -0.20 4.95
C THR A 131 -9.29 -0.42 6.30
N THR A 132 -8.57 -0.97 7.28
CA THR A 132 -8.96 -0.98 8.70
C THR A 132 -8.60 0.33 9.39
N HIS A 133 -7.58 1.04 8.91
CA HIS A 133 -7.02 2.20 9.60
C HIS A 133 -8.00 3.40 9.60
N PRO A 134 -8.36 3.96 10.78
CA PRO A 134 -9.42 4.98 10.94
C PRO A 134 -9.22 6.25 10.11
N LEU A 135 -7.96 6.67 9.88
CA LEU A 135 -7.65 7.84 9.07
C LEU A 135 -7.53 7.52 7.58
N LEU A 136 -7.05 6.33 7.22
CA LEU A 136 -6.71 6.01 5.83
C LEU A 136 -7.93 5.52 5.07
N ALA A 137 -8.77 4.68 5.67
CA ALA A 137 -9.93 4.14 4.98
C ALA A 137 -10.91 5.23 4.46
N PRO A 138 -11.30 6.25 5.26
CA PRO A 138 -12.15 7.33 4.75
C PRO A 138 -11.44 8.20 3.71
N TYR A 139 -10.13 8.41 3.88
CA TYR A 139 -9.32 9.21 2.98
C TYR A 139 -9.19 8.55 1.59
N LEU A 140 -8.82 7.26 1.55
CA LEU A 140 -8.75 6.46 0.33
C LEU A 140 -10.11 6.33 -0.36
N THR A 141 -11.19 6.12 0.41
CA THR A 141 -12.56 6.09 -0.15
C THR A 141 -12.94 7.41 -0.83
N LYS A 142 -12.48 8.54 -0.30
CA LYS A 142 -12.73 9.84 -0.91
C LYS A 142 -11.83 10.06 -2.13
N ALA A 143 -10.56 9.68 -2.03
CA ALA A 143 -9.58 9.81 -3.10
C ALA A 143 -9.97 8.96 -4.32
N SER A 144 -10.37 7.69 -4.12
CA SER A 144 -10.78 6.77 -5.19
C SER A 144 -11.94 7.29 -6.03
N LYS A 145 -12.89 8.01 -5.41
CA LYS A 145 -14.00 8.66 -6.13
C LYS A 145 -13.56 9.84 -6.98
N VAL A 146 -12.54 10.59 -6.54
CA VAL A 146 -11.98 11.70 -7.32
C VAL A 146 -11.19 11.14 -8.49
N TRP A 147 -10.36 10.13 -8.23
CA TRP A 147 -9.60 9.37 -9.21
C TRP A 147 -10.50 8.88 -10.34
N GLY A 148 -11.42 7.95 -10.09
CA GLY A 148 -12.24 7.36 -11.14
C GLY A 148 -13.14 8.34 -11.91
N ARG A 149 -13.37 9.56 -11.40
CA ARG A 149 -14.20 10.59 -12.08
C ARG A 149 -13.40 11.63 -12.85
N ARG A 150 -12.17 11.93 -12.44
CA ARG A 150 -11.41 13.08 -12.95
C ARG A 150 -10.06 12.70 -13.53
N TYR A 151 -9.51 11.56 -13.14
CA TYR A 151 -8.16 11.14 -13.50
C TYR A 151 -8.15 9.65 -13.90
N ALA A 152 -7.13 9.23 -14.63
CA ALA A 152 -6.97 7.83 -15.02
C ALA A 152 -6.22 7.03 -13.93
N VAL A 153 -6.65 7.13 -12.67
CA VAL A 153 -6.02 6.43 -11.54
C VAL A 153 -6.89 5.27 -11.08
N TRP A 154 -6.33 4.05 -11.09
CA TRP A 154 -6.96 2.82 -10.65
C TRP A 154 -6.43 2.43 -9.27
N LEU A 155 -7.34 2.16 -8.33
CA LEU A 155 -7.01 1.63 -7.02
C LEU A 155 -7.13 0.10 -7.04
N TRP A 156 -6.02 -0.58 -6.82
CA TRP A 156 -5.96 -2.03 -6.68
C TRP A 156 -5.72 -2.38 -5.22
N LEU A 157 -6.55 -3.28 -4.68
CA LEU A 157 -6.48 -3.75 -3.31
C LEU A 157 -6.33 -5.27 -3.36
N ALA A 158 -5.19 -5.79 -2.92
CA ALA A 158 -4.93 -7.22 -2.79
C ALA A 158 -4.97 -7.61 -1.31
N THR A 159 -5.59 -8.75 -1.02
CA THR A 159 -5.68 -9.31 0.33
C THR A 159 -5.77 -10.82 0.22
N GLN A 160 -5.25 -11.52 1.22
CA GLN A 160 -5.38 -12.98 1.33
C GLN A 160 -6.64 -13.39 2.08
N ASN A 161 -7.00 -12.60 3.09
CA ASN A 161 -8.10 -12.90 4.00
C ASN A 161 -9.14 -11.78 3.94
N MET A 162 -10.39 -12.16 3.68
CA MET A 162 -11.51 -11.22 3.66
C MET A 162 -12.01 -10.89 5.07
N ASP A 163 -11.71 -11.73 6.07
CA ASP A 163 -12.11 -11.51 7.46
C ASP A 163 -11.40 -10.32 8.11
N ASP A 164 -10.20 -9.98 7.65
CA ASP A 164 -9.43 -8.84 8.17
C ASP A 164 -10.11 -7.50 7.86
N PHE A 165 -11.08 -7.47 6.94
CA PHE A 165 -11.84 -6.27 6.65
C PHE A 165 -12.96 -6.05 7.68
N PRO A 166 -12.98 -4.89 8.36
CA PRO A 166 -14.06 -4.55 9.26
C PRO A 166 -15.32 -4.23 8.47
N ALA A 167 -16.49 -4.31 9.11
CA ALA A 167 -17.76 -3.93 8.50
C ALA A 167 -17.76 -2.48 7.97
N SER A 168 -16.96 -1.60 8.57
CA SER A 168 -16.77 -0.21 8.11
C SER A 168 -16.13 -0.10 6.72
N ALA A 169 -15.33 -1.08 6.30
CA ALA A 169 -14.70 -1.11 4.98
C ALA A 169 -15.70 -1.39 3.85
N ARG A 170 -16.91 -1.90 4.19
CA ARG A 170 -17.96 -2.20 3.20
C ARG A 170 -18.26 -1.01 2.29
N ARG A 171 -18.32 0.20 2.84
CA ARG A 171 -18.59 1.42 2.06
C ARG A 171 -17.54 1.68 0.97
N MET A 172 -16.30 1.27 1.21
CA MET A 172 -15.21 1.41 0.24
C MET A 172 -15.25 0.26 -0.76
N LEU A 173 -15.36 -0.98 -0.27
CA LEU A 173 -15.34 -2.18 -1.10
C LEU A 173 -16.54 -2.25 -2.06
N THR A 174 -17.72 -1.77 -1.67
CA THR A 174 -18.89 -1.70 -2.58
C THR A 174 -18.71 -0.71 -3.73
N THR A 175 -17.68 0.14 -3.69
CA THR A 175 -17.34 1.03 -4.82
C THR A 175 -16.38 0.38 -5.82
N LEU A 176 -15.85 -0.81 -5.52
CA LEU A 176 -15.01 -1.56 -6.43
C LEU A 176 -15.87 -2.27 -7.48
N GLU A 177 -15.65 -1.86 -8.72
CA GLU A 177 -16.32 -2.39 -9.91
C GLU A 177 -15.85 -3.82 -10.24
N TRP A 178 -14.54 -4.04 -10.18
CA TRP A 178 -13.90 -5.29 -10.54
C TRP A 178 -13.44 -6.05 -9.30
N TRP A 179 -13.77 -7.34 -9.23
CA TRP A 179 -13.30 -8.26 -8.23
C TRP A 179 -12.62 -9.45 -8.90
N ILE A 180 -11.38 -9.71 -8.53
CA ILE A 180 -10.61 -10.85 -9.02
C ILE A 180 -10.45 -11.81 -7.83
N ALA A 181 -11.29 -12.84 -7.79
CA ALA A 181 -11.22 -13.87 -6.79
C ALA A 181 -10.41 -15.05 -7.34
N LEU A 182 -9.22 -15.30 -6.79
CA LEU A 182 -8.45 -16.51 -7.12
C LEU A 182 -9.04 -17.72 -6.37
N TYR A 183 -8.23 -18.74 -6.12
CA TYR A 183 -8.63 -19.85 -5.27
C TYR A 183 -9.00 -19.34 -3.86
N MET A 184 -10.25 -19.55 -3.45
CA MET A 184 -10.79 -19.18 -2.14
C MET A 184 -11.43 -20.41 -1.47
N PRO A 185 -11.07 -20.73 -0.21
CA PRO A 185 -11.82 -21.70 0.59
C PRO A 185 -13.31 -21.34 0.72
N PRO A 186 -14.21 -22.30 0.97
CA PRO A 186 -15.64 -22.04 1.13
C PRO A 186 -15.97 -20.97 2.19
N GLU A 187 -15.20 -20.92 3.27
CA GLU A 187 -15.34 -19.93 4.34
C GLU A 187 -15.06 -18.51 3.82
N GLU A 188 -13.96 -18.31 3.08
CA GLU A 188 -13.62 -17.02 2.44
C GLU A 188 -14.67 -16.55 1.43
N ILE A 189 -15.33 -17.48 0.72
CA ILE A 189 -16.44 -17.14 -0.20
C ILE A 189 -17.61 -16.52 0.58
N GLU A 190 -17.92 -17.04 1.77
CA GLU A 190 -18.94 -16.45 2.63
C GLU A 190 -18.51 -15.09 3.19
N GLN A 191 -17.21 -14.90 3.46
CA GLN A 191 -16.69 -13.60 3.87
C GLN A 191 -16.75 -12.57 2.75
N LEU A 192 -16.43 -12.95 1.51
CA LEU A 192 -16.63 -12.13 0.32
C LEU A 192 -18.10 -11.69 0.19
N ALA A 193 -19.04 -12.60 0.45
CA ALA A 193 -20.48 -12.33 0.39
C ALA A 193 -20.95 -11.24 1.38
N ARG A 194 -20.16 -10.89 2.40
CA ARG A 194 -20.44 -9.75 3.30
C ARG A 194 -20.27 -8.40 2.61
N PHE A 195 -19.45 -8.34 1.56
CA PHE A 195 -19.05 -7.10 0.88
C PHE A 195 -19.63 -6.97 -0.53
N ARG A 196 -19.89 -8.10 -1.20
CA ARG A 196 -20.50 -8.15 -2.53
C ARG A 196 -21.65 -9.16 -2.53
N GLU A 197 -22.79 -8.79 -3.10
CA GLU A 197 -23.89 -9.74 -3.31
C GLU A 197 -23.48 -10.76 -4.39
N LEU A 198 -23.65 -12.05 -4.08
CA LEU A 198 -23.30 -13.15 -4.97
C LEU A 198 -24.51 -14.03 -5.25
N SER A 199 -24.78 -14.32 -6.52
CA SER A 199 -25.78 -15.32 -6.91
C SER A 199 -25.32 -16.74 -6.55
N ALA A 200 -26.25 -17.70 -6.54
CA ALA A 200 -25.92 -19.10 -6.30
C ALA A 200 -24.93 -19.64 -7.34
N GLU A 201 -25.07 -19.23 -8.60
CA GLU A 201 -24.19 -19.59 -9.71
C GLU A 201 -22.79 -18.98 -9.55
N GLN A 202 -22.71 -17.72 -9.11
CA GLN A 202 -21.43 -17.07 -8.83
C GLN A 202 -20.70 -17.75 -7.67
N LYS A 203 -21.40 -18.11 -6.60
CA LYS A 203 -20.84 -18.90 -5.49
C LYS A 203 -20.34 -20.26 -5.97
N ALA A 204 -21.14 -20.98 -6.77
CA ALA A 204 -20.75 -22.26 -7.34
C ALA A 204 -19.51 -22.14 -8.24
N LEU A 205 -19.39 -21.05 -9.01
CA LEU A 205 -18.23 -20.82 -9.87
C LEU A 205 -16.96 -20.56 -9.05
N LEU A 206 -17.05 -19.76 -7.97
CA LEU A 206 -15.95 -19.53 -7.04
C LEU A 206 -15.48 -20.83 -6.38
N GLN A 207 -16.41 -21.72 -6.02
CA GLN A 207 -16.10 -23.04 -5.46
C GLN A 207 -15.45 -24.00 -6.48
N ALA A 208 -15.69 -23.79 -7.78
CA ALA A 208 -15.16 -24.65 -8.84
C ALA A 208 -13.71 -24.33 -9.22
N VAL A 209 -13.17 -23.18 -8.79
CA VAL A 209 -11.81 -22.72 -9.06
C VAL A 209 -10.78 -23.73 -8.53
N ARG A 210 -9.80 -24.06 -9.38
CA ARG A 210 -8.70 -24.97 -9.02
C ARG A 210 -7.34 -24.26 -8.97
N LYS A 211 -6.46 -24.79 -8.13
CA LYS A 211 -5.05 -24.41 -8.05
C LYS A 211 -4.19 -25.64 -8.24
N GLU A 212 -3.25 -25.57 -9.17
CA GLU A 212 -2.21 -26.58 -9.37
C GLU A 212 -0.84 -25.91 -9.12
N PRO A 213 -0.21 -26.15 -7.95
CA PRO A 213 1.06 -25.55 -7.60
C PRO A 213 2.11 -25.73 -8.70
N GLY A 214 2.85 -24.67 -9.03
CA GLY A 214 3.84 -24.69 -10.10
C GLY A 214 3.27 -24.59 -11.52
N HIS A 215 1.96 -24.81 -11.75
CA HIS A 215 1.34 -24.80 -13.08
C HIS A 215 0.43 -23.59 -13.28
N TYR A 216 -0.71 -23.56 -12.60
CA TYR A 216 -1.71 -22.51 -12.78
C TYR A 216 -2.55 -22.27 -11.54
N THR A 217 -3.18 -21.10 -11.49
CA THR A 217 -4.25 -20.80 -10.54
C THR A 217 -5.44 -20.28 -11.32
N GLU A 218 -6.60 -20.90 -11.15
CA GLU A 218 -7.84 -20.36 -11.70
C GLU A 218 -8.38 -19.24 -10.82
N GLY A 219 -9.26 -18.44 -11.39
CA GLY A 219 -9.97 -17.41 -10.66
C GLY A 219 -11.24 -17.01 -11.39
N VAL A 220 -12.08 -16.28 -10.68
CA VAL A 220 -13.29 -15.68 -11.21
C VAL A 220 -13.12 -14.17 -11.21
N LEU A 221 -13.33 -13.58 -12.37
CA LEU A 221 -13.54 -12.16 -12.55
C LEU A 221 -15.02 -11.87 -12.35
N LEU A 222 -15.35 -11.10 -11.32
CA LEU A 222 -16.70 -10.62 -11.04
C LEU A 222 -16.77 -9.13 -11.35
N HIS A 223 -17.70 -8.78 -12.23
CA HIS A 223 -18.11 -7.43 -12.59
C HIS A 223 -19.65 -7.41 -12.62
N ASP A 224 -20.25 -6.23 -12.59
CA ASP A 224 -21.72 -6.10 -12.53
C ASP A 224 -22.40 -6.72 -13.75
N ASP A 225 -21.86 -6.49 -14.95
CA ASP A 225 -22.41 -7.03 -16.21
C ASP A 225 -21.69 -8.29 -16.72
N ARG A 226 -20.61 -8.73 -16.06
CA ARG A 226 -19.75 -9.81 -16.59
C ARG A 226 -19.21 -10.69 -15.48
N VAL A 227 -19.28 -12.00 -15.71
CA VAL A 227 -18.61 -13.00 -14.89
C VAL A 227 -17.79 -13.88 -15.81
N ALA A 228 -16.51 -14.08 -15.49
CA ALA A 228 -15.63 -14.92 -16.29
C ALA A 228 -14.76 -15.79 -15.39
N LEU A 229 -14.70 -17.10 -15.69
CA LEU A 229 -13.66 -17.97 -15.18
C LEU A 229 -12.41 -17.77 -16.04
N PHE A 230 -11.27 -17.60 -15.41
CA PHE A 230 -9.99 -17.50 -16.10
C PHE A 230 -8.96 -18.42 -15.44
N ARG A 231 -7.90 -18.72 -16.20
CA ARG A 231 -6.75 -19.48 -15.72
C ARG A 231 -5.51 -18.60 -15.84
N ASN A 232 -4.89 -18.30 -14.71
CA ASN A 232 -3.59 -17.63 -14.67
C ASN A 232 -2.47 -18.67 -14.75
N VAL A 233 -1.69 -18.61 -15.81
CA VAL A 233 -0.49 -19.44 -16.01
C VAL A 233 0.73 -18.52 -15.95
N PRO A 234 1.26 -18.24 -14.74
CA PRO A 234 2.36 -17.29 -14.61
C PRO A 234 3.63 -17.85 -15.27
N PRO A 235 4.45 -16.99 -15.91
CA PRO A 235 5.78 -17.36 -16.37
C PRO A 235 6.60 -18.02 -15.25
N PRO A 236 7.34 -19.11 -15.54
CA PRO A 236 8.12 -19.83 -14.52
C PRO A 236 9.09 -18.95 -13.72
N LEU A 237 9.68 -17.94 -14.36
CA LEU A 237 10.58 -16.99 -13.69
C LEU A 237 9.85 -16.16 -12.63
N ILE A 238 8.62 -15.72 -12.91
CA ILE A 238 7.83 -14.95 -11.95
C ILE A 238 7.51 -15.82 -10.74
N LEU A 239 7.15 -17.09 -10.95
CA LEU A 239 6.95 -18.03 -9.85
C LEU A 239 8.22 -18.20 -9.03
N ALA A 240 9.36 -18.48 -9.67
CA ALA A 240 10.63 -18.69 -9.00
C ALA A 240 11.08 -17.48 -8.16
N LEU A 241 10.83 -16.26 -8.64
CA LEU A 241 11.11 -15.02 -7.91
C LEU A 241 10.12 -14.79 -6.77
N ALA A 242 8.85 -15.15 -6.95
CA ALA A 242 7.79 -14.99 -5.95
C ALA A 242 7.86 -16.03 -4.82
N GLN A 243 8.71 -17.05 -4.93
CA GLN A 243 8.87 -18.05 -3.88
C GLN A 243 9.39 -17.44 -2.58
N THR A 244 8.59 -17.50 -1.53
CA THR A 244 8.86 -16.94 -0.20
C THR A 244 8.87 -17.98 0.91
N GLU A 245 8.41 -19.21 0.65
CA GLU A 245 8.32 -20.25 1.68
C GLU A 245 9.71 -20.69 2.15
N GLN A 246 9.81 -21.14 3.41
CA GLN A 246 11.12 -21.50 4.00
C GLN A 246 11.84 -22.59 3.20
N HIS A 247 11.10 -23.60 2.74
CA HIS A 247 11.66 -24.70 1.94
C HIS A 247 12.12 -24.22 0.54
N GLU A 248 11.41 -23.26 -0.06
CA GLU A 248 11.79 -22.66 -1.35
C GLU A 248 13.04 -21.78 -1.22
N ARG A 249 13.11 -20.97 -0.15
CA ARG A 249 14.31 -20.18 0.18
C ARG A 249 15.52 -21.08 0.43
N ALA A 250 15.33 -22.18 1.16
CA ALA A 250 16.38 -23.16 1.40
C ALA A 250 16.87 -23.83 0.10
N GLU A 251 15.94 -24.14 -0.81
CA GLU A 251 16.27 -24.68 -2.13
C GLU A 251 17.07 -23.68 -2.98
N ARG A 252 16.63 -22.42 -3.03
CA ARG A 252 17.37 -21.36 -3.75
C ARG A 252 18.78 -21.19 -3.18
N ALA A 253 18.92 -21.14 -1.86
CA ALA A 253 20.22 -21.06 -1.19
C ALA A 253 21.11 -22.30 -1.44
N ARG A 254 20.52 -23.48 -1.61
CA ARG A 254 21.26 -24.69 -2.00
C ARG A 254 21.80 -24.57 -3.43
N ILE A 255 20.99 -24.09 -4.38
CA ILE A 255 21.42 -23.87 -5.77
C ILE A 255 22.56 -22.85 -5.83
N MET A 256 22.42 -21.72 -5.14
CA MET A 256 23.45 -20.68 -5.07
C MET A 256 24.79 -21.24 -4.57
N ARG A 257 24.78 -22.07 -3.52
CA ARG A 257 25.99 -22.71 -2.98
C ARG A 257 26.59 -23.75 -3.92
N GLN A 258 25.75 -24.56 -4.58
CA GLN A 258 26.20 -25.63 -5.47
C GLN A 258 26.78 -25.10 -6.78
N GLN A 259 26.25 -24.00 -7.29
CA GLN A 259 26.62 -23.43 -8.59
C GLN A 259 27.44 -22.15 -8.49
N HIS A 260 27.71 -21.67 -7.27
CA HIS A 260 28.41 -20.41 -7.00
C HIS A 260 27.80 -19.22 -7.76
N CYS A 261 26.46 -19.15 -7.77
CA CYS A 261 25.71 -18.18 -8.55
C CYS A 261 24.92 -17.20 -7.67
N SER A 262 24.51 -16.09 -8.28
CA SER A 262 23.66 -15.08 -7.66
C SER A 262 22.23 -15.59 -7.42
N GLU A 263 21.46 -14.85 -6.63
CA GLU A 263 20.07 -15.21 -6.34
C GLU A 263 19.20 -15.23 -7.61
N LEU A 264 19.41 -14.27 -8.52
CA LEU A 264 18.72 -14.19 -9.79
C LEU A 264 19.07 -15.39 -10.69
N GLU A 265 20.34 -15.79 -10.75
CA GLU A 265 20.77 -16.98 -11.50
C GLU A 265 20.18 -18.27 -10.93
N ALA A 266 20.09 -18.38 -9.60
CA ALA A 266 19.40 -19.48 -8.95
C ALA A 266 17.90 -19.50 -9.29
N ALA A 267 17.25 -18.33 -9.35
CA ALA A 267 15.85 -18.22 -9.77
C ALA A 267 15.65 -18.69 -11.23
N TYR A 268 16.58 -18.39 -12.14
CA TYR A 268 16.54 -18.93 -13.51
C TYR A 268 16.67 -20.46 -13.54
N VAL A 269 17.47 -21.06 -12.66
CA VAL A 269 17.57 -22.53 -12.55
C VAL A 269 16.23 -23.12 -12.10
N ILE A 270 15.60 -22.54 -11.08
CA ILE A 270 14.28 -22.98 -10.59
C ILE A 270 13.23 -22.82 -11.70
N ALA A 271 13.22 -21.69 -12.41
CA ALA A 271 12.31 -21.42 -13.51
C ALA A 271 12.39 -22.50 -14.60
N ARG A 272 13.61 -22.91 -14.99
CA ARG A 272 13.81 -24.02 -15.96
C ARG A 272 13.28 -25.35 -15.45
N ARG A 273 13.35 -25.63 -14.14
CA ARG A 273 12.78 -26.85 -13.55
C ARG A 273 11.26 -26.84 -13.62
N ILE A 274 10.64 -25.73 -13.25
CA ILE A 274 9.18 -25.53 -13.36
C ILE A 274 8.73 -25.71 -14.82
N GLU A 275 9.48 -25.15 -15.77
CA GLU A 275 9.20 -25.28 -17.21
C GLU A 275 9.30 -26.74 -17.69
N ALA A 276 10.31 -27.49 -17.23
CA ALA A 276 10.46 -28.90 -17.54
C ALA A 276 9.30 -29.74 -16.95
N GLU A 277 8.87 -29.45 -15.72
CA GLU A 277 7.73 -30.09 -15.06
C GLU A 277 6.40 -29.83 -15.78
N ARG A 278 6.24 -28.64 -16.36
CA ARG A 278 5.08 -28.29 -17.21
C ARG A 278 5.04 -29.01 -18.56
N GLY A 279 6.05 -29.81 -18.88
CA GLY A 279 6.09 -30.60 -20.11
C GLY A 279 6.84 -29.95 -21.28
N GLY A 280 7.67 -28.94 -21.02
CA GLY A 280 8.64 -28.41 -21.99
C GLY A 280 8.04 -27.99 -23.33
N ALA A 281 7.20 -26.95 -23.34
CA ALA A 281 6.81 -26.25 -24.56
C ALA A 281 6.38 -24.81 -24.28
N CYS A 282 7.28 -23.88 -24.56
CA CYS A 282 6.96 -22.63 -25.24
C CYS A 282 8.03 -22.37 -26.30
#